data_AF-A0A932YLD0-F1
#
_entry.id   AF-A0A932YLD0-F1
#
_cell.length_a   1.000
_cell.length_b   1.000
_cell.length_c   1.000
_cell.angle_alpha   90.00
_cell.angle_beta   90.00
_cell.angle_gamma   90.00
#
_symmetry.space_group_name_H-M   'P 1'
#
loop_
_entity.id
_entity.type
_entity.pdbx_description
1 polymer ?
#
loop_
_entity_poly.entity_id
_entity_poly.type
_entity_poly.pdbx_seq_one_letter_code
_entity_poly.pdbx_strand_id
1 'polypeptide(L)'
;PGIAAAQEFDMLRDTLSLLESDLLDARGKVLAGRIFLWKLMALSGWRPNLDQCALCREAMDAAVFYEPLRGFLCSRHESSGTRLESGMLPFLCAVLDENDWLRIIAMAGTNGLQRQWLEVSQQYYQDIISQPLQSTKLFNYAIA
;
A
#
# COMPACT_ATOMS: atom_id res chain seq x y z
N PRO A 1 12.06 -21.43 12.48
CA PRO A 1 11.32 -20.19 12.16
C PRO A 1 9.82 -20.37 12.48
N GLY A 2 9.15 -19.33 12.99
CA GLY A 2 7.69 -19.35 13.10
C GLY A 2 7.02 -19.28 11.72
N ILE A 3 5.74 -19.65 11.62
CA ILE A 3 4.97 -19.65 10.36
C ILE A 3 5.02 -18.27 9.68
N ALA A 4 4.90 -17.18 10.45
CA ALA A 4 4.97 -15.81 9.93
C ALA A 4 6.33 -15.50 9.25
N ALA A 5 7.45 -15.90 9.88
CA ALA A 5 8.78 -15.67 9.32
C ALA A 5 9.00 -16.43 7.99
N ALA A 6 8.37 -17.59 7.83
CA ALA A 6 8.41 -18.32 6.57
C ALA A 6 7.63 -17.58 5.47
N GLN A 7 6.44 -17.07 5.80
CA GLN A 7 5.61 -16.29 4.87
C GLN A 7 6.28 -14.98 4.43
N GLU A 8 6.92 -14.27 5.35
CA GLU A 8 7.70 -13.06 5.04
C GLU A 8 8.87 -13.38 4.09
N PHE A 9 9.56 -14.50 4.31
CA PHE A 9 10.68 -14.92 3.46
C PHE A 9 10.22 -15.36 2.07
N ASP A 10 9.12 -16.11 1.97
CA ASP A 10 8.52 -16.50 0.70
C ASP A 10 8.07 -15.26 -0.09
N MET A 11 7.42 -14.28 0.58
CA MET A 11 7.03 -13.00 -0.04
C MET A 11 8.24 -12.23 -0.59
N LEU A 12 9.34 -12.19 0.17
CA LEU A 12 10.58 -11.57 -0.29
C LEU A 12 11.16 -12.29 -1.51
N ARG A 13 11.27 -13.63 -1.46
CA ARG A 13 11.77 -14.43 -2.58
C ARG A 13 10.96 -14.19 -3.84
N ASP A 14 9.64 -14.29 -3.74
CA ASP A 14 8.73 -14.18 -4.89
C ASP A 14 8.79 -12.76 -5.49
N THR A 15 8.93 -11.75 -4.65
CA THR A 15 9.16 -10.35 -5.09
C THR A 15 10.47 -10.21 -5.85
N LEU A 16 11.57 -10.78 -5.34
CA LEU A 16 12.87 -10.70 -6.02
C LEU A 16 12.83 -11.41 -7.38
N SER A 17 12.20 -12.59 -7.46
CA SER A 17 12.01 -13.30 -8.74
C SER A 17 11.19 -12.47 -9.74
N LEU A 18 10.14 -11.79 -9.29
CA LEU A 18 9.37 -10.89 -10.15
C LEU A 18 10.21 -9.69 -10.63
N LEU A 19 11.04 -9.10 -9.76
CA LEU A 19 11.90 -7.97 -10.10
C LEU A 19 13.03 -8.34 -11.08
N GLU A 20 13.51 -9.59 -11.05
CA GLU A 20 14.48 -10.12 -12.01
C GLU A 20 13.87 -10.44 -13.37
N SER A 21 12.56 -10.68 -13.43
CA SER A 21 11.87 -11.00 -14.68
C SER A 21 11.83 -9.81 -15.66
N ASP A 22 11.74 -10.14 -16.95
CA ASP A 22 11.53 -9.18 -18.04
C ASP A 22 10.04 -8.78 -18.20
N LEU A 23 9.17 -9.23 -17.29
CA LEU A 23 7.74 -8.92 -17.33
C LEU A 23 7.44 -7.47 -16.93
N LEU A 24 8.38 -6.82 -16.23
CA LEU A 24 8.21 -5.48 -15.68
C LEU A 24 9.25 -4.52 -16.25
N ASP A 25 8.78 -3.36 -16.71
CA ASP A 25 9.63 -2.21 -16.96
C ASP A 25 10.10 -1.56 -15.64
N ALA A 26 10.94 -0.53 -15.72
CA ALA A 26 11.47 0.15 -14.54
C ALA A 26 10.36 0.69 -13.60
N ARG A 27 9.26 1.18 -14.17
CA ARG A 27 8.11 1.67 -13.40
C ARG A 27 7.38 0.53 -12.71
N GLY A 28 7.13 -0.57 -13.41
CA GLY A 28 6.53 -1.79 -12.86
C GLY A 28 7.35 -2.35 -11.71
N LYS A 29 8.69 -2.34 -11.81
CA LYS A 29 9.58 -2.75 -10.72
C LYS A 29 9.45 -1.87 -9.47
N VAL A 30 9.33 -0.55 -9.65
CA VAL A 30 9.05 0.38 -8.55
C VAL A 30 7.70 0.11 -7.89
N LEU A 31 6.66 -0.14 -8.69
CA LEU A 31 5.33 -0.48 -8.17
C LEU A 31 5.35 -1.80 -7.41
N ALA A 32 6.01 -2.83 -7.95
CA ALA A 32 6.22 -4.11 -7.27
C ALA A 32 6.90 -3.91 -5.90
N GLY A 33 7.97 -3.13 -5.83
CA GLY A 33 8.62 -2.82 -4.55
C GLY A 33 7.68 -2.16 -3.52
N ARG A 34 6.72 -1.34 -3.97
CA ARG A 34 5.71 -0.74 -3.09
C ARG A 34 4.63 -1.74 -2.67
N ILE A 35 4.15 -2.59 -3.58
CA ILE A 35 3.21 -3.69 -3.26
C ILE A 35 3.84 -4.59 -2.18
N PHE A 36 5.10 -4.97 -2.38
CA PHE A 36 5.88 -5.76 -1.43
C PHE A 36 5.87 -5.13 -0.04
N LEU A 37 6.19 -3.83 0.07
CA LEU A 37 6.23 -3.14 1.36
C LEU A 37 4.86 -3.16 2.08
N TRP A 38 3.76 -2.91 1.38
CA TRP A 38 2.41 -3.01 1.96
C TRP A 38 2.12 -4.42 2.47
N LYS A 39 2.38 -5.44 1.64
CA LYS A 39 2.15 -6.84 2.01
C LYS A 39 3.04 -7.27 3.17
N LEU A 40 4.32 -6.89 3.17
CA LEU A 40 5.26 -7.18 4.25
C LEU A 40 4.79 -6.57 5.57
N MET A 41 4.43 -5.28 5.59
CA MET A 41 3.93 -4.63 6.81
C MET A 41 2.67 -5.32 7.33
N ALA A 42 1.77 -5.72 6.44
CA ALA A 42 0.58 -6.48 6.81
C ALA A 42 0.91 -7.84 7.44
N LEU A 43 1.85 -8.59 6.86
CA LEU A 43 2.32 -9.87 7.40
C LEU A 43 3.02 -9.70 8.75
N SER A 44 3.76 -8.62 8.94
CA SER A 44 4.45 -8.30 10.20
C SER A 44 3.53 -7.71 11.29
N GLY A 45 2.21 -7.75 11.10
CA GLY A 45 1.21 -7.36 12.10
C GLY A 45 0.69 -5.94 12.00
N TRP A 46 1.13 -5.16 11.01
CA TRP A 46 0.70 -3.77 10.77
C TRP A 46 -0.37 -3.65 9.69
N ARG A 47 -1.17 -4.70 9.49
CA ARG A 47 -2.22 -4.71 8.47
C ARG A 47 -3.21 -3.55 8.73
N PRO A 48 -3.41 -2.63 7.77
CA PRO A 48 -4.36 -1.55 7.96
C PRO A 48 -5.80 -2.10 7.94
N ASN A 49 -6.68 -1.51 8.75
CA ASN A 49 -8.10 -1.80 8.68
C ASN A 49 -8.73 -0.98 7.55
N LEU A 50 -9.14 -1.67 6.48
CA LEU A 50 -9.80 -1.07 5.32
C LEU A 50 -11.32 -1.31 5.31
N ASP A 51 -11.81 -2.21 6.15
CA ASP A 51 -13.23 -2.61 6.19
C ASP A 51 -14.05 -1.68 7.07
N GLN A 52 -13.43 -1.12 8.11
CA GLN A 52 -14.09 -0.31 9.12
C GLN A 52 -13.34 0.99 9.42
N CYS A 53 -14.11 2.05 9.68
CA CYS A 53 -13.57 3.32 10.16
C CYS A 53 -12.80 3.13 11.47
N ALA A 54 -11.59 3.69 11.55
CA ALA A 54 -10.76 3.60 12.75
C ALA A 54 -11.40 4.28 13.98
N LEU A 55 -12.32 5.22 13.79
CA LEU A 55 -13.02 5.93 14.87
C LEU A 55 -14.34 5.26 15.27
N CYS A 56 -15.31 5.17 14.36
CA CYS A 56 -16.66 4.69 14.71
C CYS A 56 -16.89 3.19 14.47
N ARG A 57 -15.93 2.47 13.86
CA ARG A 57 -16.01 1.05 13.51
C ARG A 57 -17.12 0.66 12.51
N GLU A 58 -17.85 1.64 11.98
CA GLU A 58 -18.80 1.41 10.88
C GLU A 58 -18.06 0.98 9.62
N ALA A 59 -18.75 0.21 8.77
CA ALA A 59 -18.23 -0.22 7.48
C ALA A 59 -17.82 0.99 6.62
N MET A 60 -16.68 0.86 5.94
CA MET A 60 -16.16 1.91 5.06
C MET A 60 -17.05 2.08 3.83
N ASP A 61 -17.37 3.34 3.51
CA ASP A 61 -18.03 3.73 2.28
C ASP A 61 -16.98 4.08 1.20
N ALA A 62 -17.43 4.58 0.04
CA ALA A 62 -16.52 4.97 -1.04
C ALA A 62 -15.68 6.23 -0.72
N ALA A 63 -16.08 7.02 0.28
CA ALA A 63 -15.44 8.28 0.64
C ALA A 63 -14.63 8.13 1.95
N VAL A 64 -13.34 7.87 1.78
CA VAL A 64 -12.43 7.57 2.89
C VAL A 64 -11.31 8.61 2.97
N PHE A 65 -10.85 8.89 4.18
CA PHE A 65 -9.64 9.65 4.44
C PHE A 65 -8.57 8.74 5.04
N TYR A 66 -7.31 8.99 4.73
CA TYR A 66 -6.18 8.45 5.50
C TYR A 66 -5.62 9.55 6.41
N GLU A 67 -5.63 9.33 7.72
CA GLU A 67 -5.04 10.27 8.69
C GLU A 67 -3.84 9.62 9.41
N PRO A 68 -2.66 10.27 9.39
CA PRO A 68 -1.46 9.75 10.05
C PRO A 68 -1.72 9.34 11.51
N LEU A 69 -1.15 8.21 11.91
CA LEU A 69 -1.28 7.58 13.24
C LEU A 69 -2.70 7.14 13.65
N ARG A 70 -3.73 7.52 12.88
CA ARG A 70 -5.14 7.17 13.14
C ARG A 70 -5.65 6.13 12.15
N GLY A 71 -5.10 6.08 10.95
CA GLY A 71 -5.46 5.14 9.89
C GLY A 71 -6.62 5.67 9.04
N PHE A 72 -7.44 4.75 8.53
CA PHE A 72 -8.50 5.08 7.58
C PHE A 72 -9.79 5.52 8.31
N LEU A 73 -10.38 6.63 7.86
CA LEU A 73 -11.58 7.25 8.43
C LEU A 73 -12.70 7.36 7.39
N CYS A 74 -13.95 7.09 7.79
CA CYS A 74 -15.11 7.30 6.93
C CYS A 74 -15.50 8.78 6.81
N SER A 75 -16.31 9.08 5.80
CA SER A 75 -16.80 10.42 5.47
C SER A 75 -17.58 11.16 6.57
N ARG A 76 -18.04 10.45 7.61
CA ARG A 76 -18.84 11.01 8.71
C ARG A 76 -18.01 11.77 9.74
N HIS A 77 -16.69 11.57 9.75
CA HIS A 77 -15.78 12.24 10.68
C HIS A 77 -14.99 13.29 9.94
N GLU A 78 -14.85 14.47 10.55
CA GLU A 78 -13.92 15.48 10.08
C GLU A 78 -12.50 14.91 10.15
N SER A 79 -11.72 15.11 9.08
CA SER A 79 -10.35 14.63 8.97
C SER A 79 -9.50 15.73 8.37
N SER A 80 -8.30 15.89 8.92
CA SER A 80 -7.24 16.71 8.34
C SER A 80 -6.34 15.92 7.39
N GLY A 81 -6.60 14.61 7.26
CA GLY A 81 -5.84 13.67 6.46
C GLY A 81 -6.13 13.72 4.96
N THR A 82 -5.38 12.91 4.21
CA THR A 82 -5.50 12.82 2.76
C THR A 82 -6.83 12.16 2.38
N ARG A 83 -7.70 12.89 1.69
CA ARG A 83 -8.94 12.33 1.11
C ARG A 83 -8.58 11.41 -0.05
N LEU A 84 -9.12 10.20 -0.04
CA LEU A 84 -8.86 9.19 -1.07
C LEU A 84 -9.75 9.40 -2.30
N GLU A 85 -9.17 9.20 -3.48
CA GLU A 85 -9.89 9.19 -4.75
C GLU A 85 -10.79 7.95 -4.85
N SER A 86 -11.85 8.08 -5.65
CA SER A 86 -12.73 6.95 -5.96
C SER A 86 -11.93 5.80 -6.58
N GLY A 87 -11.95 4.63 -5.96
CA GLY A 87 -11.22 3.44 -6.41
C GLY A 87 -9.94 3.14 -5.62
N MET A 88 -9.44 4.10 -4.83
CA MET A 88 -8.25 3.86 -3.99
C MET A 88 -8.48 2.78 -2.94
N LEU A 89 -9.62 2.80 -2.24
CA LEU A 89 -9.91 1.79 -1.21
C LEU A 89 -9.98 0.37 -1.81
N PRO A 90 -10.76 0.10 -2.88
CA PRO A 90 -10.70 -1.19 -3.58
C PRO A 90 -9.30 -1.58 -4.05
N PHE A 91 -8.51 -0.62 -4.55
CA PHE A 91 -7.13 -0.87 -4.96
C PHE A 91 -6.24 -1.29 -3.79
N LEU A 92 -6.35 -0.64 -2.63
CA LEU A 92 -5.60 -1.03 -1.43
C LEU A 92 -6.01 -2.41 -0.92
N CYS A 93 -7.30 -2.75 -0.98
CA CYS A 93 -7.76 -4.12 -0.68
C CYS A 93 -7.11 -5.13 -1.65
N ALA A 94 -7.06 -4.84 -2.96
CA ALA A 94 -6.38 -5.70 -3.93
C ALA A 94 -4.88 -5.84 -3.62
N VAL A 95 -4.19 -4.75 -3.27
CA VAL A 95 -2.77 -4.78 -2.85
C VAL A 95 -2.55 -5.72 -1.66
N LEU A 96 -3.45 -5.75 -0.68
CA LEU A 96 -3.31 -6.57 0.51
C LEU A 96 -3.72 -8.02 0.29
N ASP A 97 -4.79 -8.26 -0.45
CA ASP A 97 -5.49 -9.56 -0.46
C ASP A 97 -5.30 -10.37 -1.74
N GLU A 98 -4.99 -9.73 -2.87
CA GLU A 98 -4.78 -10.43 -4.14
C GLU A 98 -3.29 -10.81 -4.32
N ASN A 99 -3.02 -11.96 -4.95
CA ASN A 99 -1.66 -12.41 -5.30
C ASN A 99 -1.33 -12.21 -6.79
N ASP A 100 -2.21 -11.55 -7.55
CA ASP A 100 -1.96 -11.23 -8.96
C ASP A 100 -1.22 -9.88 -9.08
N TRP A 101 0.10 -9.93 -8.93
CA TRP A 101 0.96 -8.74 -8.94
C TRP A 101 0.87 -7.95 -10.24
N LEU A 102 0.77 -8.63 -11.39
CA LEU A 102 0.70 -7.96 -12.69
C LEU A 102 -0.60 -7.18 -12.84
N ARG A 103 -1.73 -7.75 -12.40
CA ARG A 103 -3.02 -7.06 -12.35
C ARG A 103 -2.96 -5.85 -11.42
N ILE A 104 -2.41 -5.97 -10.22
CA ILE A 104 -2.29 -4.85 -9.27
C ILE A 104 -1.42 -3.73 -9.85
N ILE A 105 -0.29 -4.09 -10.47
CA ILE A 105 0.59 -3.12 -11.16
C ILE A 105 -0.16 -2.41 -12.29
N ALA A 106 -0.95 -3.13 -13.08
CA ALA A 106 -1.77 -2.56 -14.14
C ALA A 106 -2.85 -1.60 -13.57
N MET A 107 -3.50 -1.96 -12.45
CA MET A 107 -4.46 -1.09 -11.75
C MET A 107 -3.80 0.21 -11.27
N ALA A 108 -2.59 0.14 -10.73
CA ALA A 108 -1.84 1.34 -10.32
C ALA A 108 -1.50 2.25 -11.51
N GLY A 109 -1.38 1.66 -12.72
CA GLY A 109 -1.15 2.39 -13.97
C GLY A 109 -2.37 3.16 -14.48
N THR A 110 -3.58 2.81 -14.05
CA THR A 110 -4.81 3.51 -14.42
C THR A 110 -5.07 4.74 -13.54
N ASN A 111 -5.38 5.88 -14.15
CA ASN A 111 -5.99 7.10 -13.59
C ASN A 111 -5.59 7.50 -12.16
N GLY A 112 -4.67 8.46 -11.96
CA GLY A 112 -4.49 9.24 -10.71
C GLY A 112 -3.97 8.48 -9.47
N LEU A 113 -4.29 7.19 -9.35
CA LEU A 113 -4.07 6.34 -8.19
C LEU A 113 -2.60 6.24 -7.82
N GLN A 114 -1.68 6.17 -8.79
CA GLN A 114 -0.26 6.02 -8.47
C GLN A 114 0.30 7.15 -7.59
N ARG A 115 -0.11 8.40 -7.87
CA ARG A 115 0.38 9.58 -7.14
C ARG A 115 -0.19 9.58 -5.73
N GLN A 116 -1.50 9.45 -5.60
CA GLN A 116 -2.15 9.43 -4.30
C GLN A 116 -1.69 8.21 -3.47
N TRP A 117 -1.52 7.06 -4.10
CA TRP A 117 -1.00 5.87 -3.42
C TRP A 117 0.44 6.08 -2.92
N LEU A 118 1.28 6.81 -3.66
CA LEU A 118 2.62 7.16 -3.16
C LEU A 118 2.52 8.01 -1.88
N GLU A 119 1.68 9.05 -1.90
CA GLU A 119 1.49 9.94 -0.76
C GLU A 119 0.99 9.18 0.48
N VAL A 120 -0.07 8.39 0.32
CA VAL A 120 -0.63 7.56 1.40
C VAL A 120 0.40 6.54 1.89
N SER A 121 1.16 5.92 0.99
CA SER A 121 2.22 4.97 1.38
C SER A 121 3.32 5.63 2.20
N GLN A 122 3.75 6.84 1.85
CA GLN A 122 4.78 7.56 2.61
C GLN A 122 4.33 7.86 4.03
N GLN A 123 3.08 8.33 4.20
CA GLN A 123 2.51 8.59 5.52
C GLN A 123 2.36 7.28 6.31
N TYR A 124 1.80 6.23 5.70
CA TYR A 124 1.63 4.92 6.32
C TYR A 124 2.94 4.28 6.77
N TYR A 125 3.98 4.30 5.96
CA TYR A 125 5.28 3.76 6.36
C TYR A 125 5.90 4.58 7.49
N GLN A 126 5.70 5.89 7.50
CA GLN A 126 6.22 6.77 8.55
C GLN A 126 5.50 6.58 9.88
N ASP A 127 4.23 6.15 9.86
CA ASP A 127 3.47 5.78 11.06
C ASP A 127 3.98 4.48 11.69
N ILE A 128 4.55 3.58 10.90
CA ILE A 128 5.05 2.27 11.35
C ILE A 128 6.54 2.31 11.68
N ILE A 129 7.34 3.01 10.88
CA ILE A 129 8.80 2.97 10.93
C ILE A 129 9.32 4.27 11.54
N SER A 130 10.06 4.13 12.64
CA SER A 130 10.57 5.26 13.43
C SER A 130 11.56 6.17 12.70
N GLN A 131 12.18 5.69 11.62
CA GLN A 131 13.07 6.49 10.76
C GLN A 131 12.59 6.43 9.30
N PRO A 132 12.67 7.54 8.55
CA PRO A 132 12.25 7.58 7.16
C PRO A 132 13.11 6.63 6.31
N LEU A 133 12.45 5.71 5.61
CA LEU A 133 13.08 4.79 4.66
C LEU A 133 13.72 5.58 3.51
N GLN A 134 15.05 5.71 3.50
CA GLN A 134 15.76 6.45 2.47
C GLN A 134 15.55 5.87 1.06
N SER A 135 15.33 4.55 0.96
CA SER A 135 15.04 3.86 -0.30
C SER A 135 13.72 4.30 -0.93
N THR A 136 12.75 4.79 -0.17
CA THR A 136 11.46 5.27 -0.72
C THR A 136 11.62 6.54 -1.55
N LYS A 137 12.73 7.29 -1.36
CA LYS A 137 13.07 8.43 -2.22
C LYS A 137 13.24 8.00 -3.68
N LEU A 138 13.69 6.77 -3.94
CA LEU A 138 13.80 6.20 -5.30
C LEU A 138 12.44 6.13 -6.00
N PHE A 139 11.35 5.97 -5.24
CA PHE A 139 9.99 5.93 -5.79
C PHE A 139 9.50 7.28 -6.29
N ASN A 140 10.05 8.39 -5.78
CA ASN A 140 9.69 9.73 -6.22
C ASN A 140 10.23 10.04 -7.62
N TYR A 141 11.39 9.46 -7.98
CA TYR A 141 12.03 9.68 -9.27
C TYR A 141 11.38 8.91 -10.42
N ALA A 142 10.58 7.88 -10.13
CA ALA A 142 9.93 7.04 -11.14
C ALA A 142 8.52 7.50 -11.54
N ILE A 143 8.05 8.62 -10.98
CA ILE A 143 6.76 9.27 -11.33
C ILE A 143 7.01 10.58 -12.10
N ALA A 144 8.26 11.04 -12.16
CA ALA A 144 8.68 12.23 -12.91
C ALA A 144 8.71 11.97 -14.42
#